data_AF-A0A7V2NIC9-F1
#
_entry.id   AF-A0A7V2NIC9-F1
#
_cell.length_a   1.000
_cell.length_b   1.000
_cell.length_c   1.000
_cell.angle_alpha   90.00
_cell.angle_beta   90.00
_cell.angle_gamma   90.00
#
_symmetry.space_group_name_H-M   'P 1'
#
loop_
_entity.id
_entity.type
_entity.pdbx_description
1 polymer ?
#
loop_
_entity_poly.entity_id
_entity_poly.type
_entity_poly.pdbx_seq_one_letter_code
_entity_poly.pdbx_strand_id
1 'polypeptide(L)'
;EEWILACLGSYNDENLTRWYPWGQANPDSIQANLLNTDIIGSPTYVGSYPGYSNVTGLYDMAGNVAEWTITNFAQRQPANTEDVGEFDNPDVSPVETNMDSTATGFQQTDANTEEDLDTSIRFVVKGGSYLDPPSNTQLNRRITRFPHERYQYVGFRCVRREGTR
;
A
#
# COMPACT_ATOMS: atom_id res chain seq x y z
N GLU A 1 3.61 2.50 -9.48
CA GLU A 1 4.53 3.62 -9.13
C GLU A 1 3.81 4.96 -9.05
N GLU A 2 2.86 5.23 -9.95
CA GLU A 2 2.02 6.45 -9.98
C GLU A 2 1.44 6.87 -8.61
N TRP A 3 0.95 5.93 -7.80
CA TRP A 3 0.33 6.24 -6.50
C TRP A 3 1.31 6.95 -5.54
N ILE A 4 2.55 6.45 -5.44
CA ILE A 4 3.57 7.03 -4.54
C ILE A 4 4.02 8.39 -5.10
N LEU A 5 4.20 8.49 -6.42
CA LEU A 5 4.52 9.73 -7.10
C LEU A 5 3.48 10.82 -6.84
N ALA A 6 2.20 10.47 -7.01
CA ALA A 6 1.09 11.36 -6.75
C ALA A 6 1.11 11.85 -5.30
N CYS A 7 1.46 10.95 -4.35
CA CYS A 7 1.61 11.29 -2.95
C CYS A 7 2.79 12.26 -2.68
N LEU A 8 3.95 12.03 -3.29
CA LEU A 8 5.17 12.80 -3.03
C LEU A 8 5.25 14.11 -3.82
N GLY A 9 4.54 14.21 -4.96
CA GLY A 9 4.62 15.32 -5.90
C GLY A 9 5.85 15.28 -6.82
N SER A 10 6.97 14.69 -6.37
CA SER A 10 8.16 14.45 -7.19
C SER A 10 9.07 13.38 -6.57
N TYR A 11 9.88 12.70 -7.39
CA TYR A 11 10.97 11.85 -6.91
C TYR A 11 12.25 12.68 -6.73
N ASN A 12 12.57 13.01 -5.49
CA ASN A 12 13.86 13.55 -5.07
C ASN A 12 14.29 12.86 -3.76
N ASP A 13 15.56 12.98 -3.41
CA ASP A 13 16.14 12.28 -2.24
C ASP A 13 15.38 12.61 -0.95
N GLU A 14 14.99 13.87 -0.76
CA GLU A 14 14.20 14.31 0.39
C GLU A 14 12.84 13.58 0.47
N ASN A 15 12.12 13.50 -0.65
CA ASN A 15 10.81 12.86 -0.73
C ASN A 15 10.88 11.34 -0.58
N LEU A 16 11.97 10.71 -1.04
CA LEU A 16 12.18 9.27 -0.92
C LEU A 16 12.46 8.80 0.51
N THR A 17 12.89 9.70 1.40
CA THR A 17 13.09 9.39 2.83
C THR A 17 11.80 9.45 3.67
N ARG A 18 10.69 9.91 3.09
CA ARG A 18 9.41 10.07 3.82
C ARG A 18 8.73 8.73 4.06
N TRP A 19 8.28 8.52 5.29
CA TRP A 19 7.44 7.36 5.63
C TRP A 19 5.98 7.61 5.36
N TYR A 20 5.51 8.85 5.53
CA TYR A 20 4.12 9.27 5.38
C TYR A 20 4.04 10.46 4.41
N PRO A 21 2.84 10.83 3.94
CA PRO A 21 2.67 12.01 3.07
C PRO A 21 3.30 13.29 3.64
N TRP A 22 3.25 13.45 4.97
CA TRP A 22 3.78 14.60 5.72
C TRP A 22 5.22 14.43 6.26
N GLY A 23 5.90 13.33 5.95
CA GLY A 23 7.30 13.11 6.36
C GLY A 23 7.50 11.88 7.24
N GLN A 24 8.37 11.98 8.24
CA GLN A 24 8.76 10.86 9.10
C GLN A 24 8.05 10.83 10.46
N ALA A 25 7.38 11.93 10.84
CA ALA A 25 6.62 11.98 12.08
C ALA A 25 5.49 10.95 12.06
N ASN A 26 5.32 10.22 13.17
CA ASN A 26 4.21 9.29 13.32
C ASN A 26 2.86 10.02 13.15
N PRO A 27 1.86 9.38 12.51
CA PRO A 27 0.52 9.93 12.37
C PRO A 27 -0.10 10.25 13.73
N ASP A 28 -0.80 11.37 13.79
CA ASP A 28 -1.76 11.72 14.84
C ASP A 28 -3.18 11.84 14.28
N SER A 29 -4.15 12.16 15.15
CA SER A 29 -5.57 12.29 14.80
C SER A 29 -5.90 13.53 13.96
N ILE A 30 -4.94 14.43 13.75
CA ILE A 30 -5.08 15.58 12.85
C ILE A 30 -4.62 15.19 11.43
N GLN A 31 -3.72 14.23 11.31
CA GLN A 31 -3.09 13.81 10.07
C GLN A 31 -3.86 12.75 9.28
N ALA A 32 -4.39 11.73 9.97
CA ALA A 32 -5.02 10.61 9.30
C ALA A 32 -6.00 9.85 10.21
N ASN A 33 -6.98 9.19 9.59
CA ASN A 33 -7.84 8.21 10.24
C ASN A 33 -7.18 6.82 10.18
N LEU A 34 -6.61 6.37 11.29
CA LEU A 34 -5.85 5.13 11.41
C LEU A 34 -6.21 4.41 12.71
N LEU A 35 -5.77 3.16 12.82
CA LEU A 35 -5.79 2.48 14.11
C LEU A 35 -4.93 3.29 15.10
N ASN A 36 -5.56 3.73 16.19
CA ASN A 36 -4.97 4.49 17.31
C ASN A 36 -4.82 6.02 17.11
N THR A 37 -5.41 6.64 16.09
CA THR A 37 -5.44 8.11 15.91
C THR A 37 -6.83 8.71 16.24
N ASP A 38 -7.40 8.35 17.39
CA ASP A 38 -8.80 8.58 17.80
C ASP A 38 -9.79 7.69 17.03
N ILE A 39 -10.13 6.53 17.62
CA ILE A 39 -10.88 5.43 16.98
C ILE A 39 -12.31 5.87 16.63
N ILE A 40 -12.53 6.27 15.38
CA ILE A 40 -13.87 6.47 14.79
C ILE A 40 -14.49 5.13 14.37
N GLY A 41 -13.66 4.11 14.11
CA GLY A 41 -14.08 2.75 13.76
C GLY A 41 -14.72 2.61 12.39
N SER A 42 -14.67 3.66 11.57
CA SER A 42 -15.24 3.71 10.21
C SER A 42 -14.49 4.75 9.36
N PRO A 43 -14.64 4.72 8.02
CA PRO A 43 -14.14 5.77 7.15
C PRO A 43 -14.80 7.12 7.49
N THR A 44 -14.07 8.21 7.28
CA THR A 44 -14.59 9.58 7.40
C THR A 44 -14.73 10.22 6.02
N TYR A 45 -15.39 11.38 5.97
CA TYR A 45 -15.50 12.15 4.74
C TYR A 45 -14.10 12.49 4.20
N VAL A 46 -13.90 12.34 2.90
CA VAL A 46 -12.65 12.70 2.23
C VAL A 46 -12.30 14.15 2.54
N GLY A 47 -11.04 14.40 2.93
CA GLY A 47 -10.56 15.73 3.30
C GLY A 47 -10.91 16.18 4.72
N SER A 48 -11.40 15.28 5.58
CA SER A 48 -11.60 15.57 7.01
C SER A 48 -10.29 15.88 7.76
N TYR A 49 -9.14 15.52 7.18
CA TYR A 49 -7.80 15.77 7.70
C TYR A 49 -7.05 16.76 6.79
N PRO A 50 -7.48 18.04 6.73
CA PRO A 50 -6.97 19.01 5.76
C PRO A 50 -5.55 19.50 6.09
N GLY A 51 -5.02 19.19 7.28
CA GLY A 51 -3.70 19.63 7.72
C GLY A 51 -2.57 19.27 6.75
N TYR A 52 -2.80 18.28 5.87
CA TYR A 52 -1.76 17.73 5.01
C TYR A 52 -2.27 17.29 3.64
N SER A 53 -3.03 18.15 2.95
CA SER A 53 -3.05 18.06 1.48
C SER A 53 -1.60 18.12 1.01
N ASN A 54 -1.12 17.07 0.37
CA ASN A 54 0.22 17.08 -0.21
C ASN A 54 0.31 18.16 -1.31
N VAL A 55 1.50 18.37 -1.87
CA VAL A 55 1.75 19.40 -2.89
C VAL A 55 0.82 19.28 -4.11
N THR A 56 0.21 18.10 -4.33
CA THR A 56 -0.70 17.81 -5.43
C THR A 56 -2.18 17.96 -5.09
N GLY A 57 -2.52 18.35 -3.85
CA GLY A 57 -3.91 18.54 -3.41
C GLY A 57 -4.66 17.23 -3.17
N LEU A 58 -3.94 16.12 -2.94
CA LEU A 58 -4.51 14.82 -2.62
C LEU A 58 -4.71 14.69 -1.11
N TYR A 59 -5.90 14.22 -0.75
CA TYR A 59 -6.30 13.92 0.62
C TYR A 59 -6.28 12.43 0.88
N ASP A 60 -6.09 12.07 2.16
CA ASP A 60 -6.26 10.71 2.67
C ASP A 60 -5.38 9.67 1.97
N MET A 61 -4.17 10.08 1.55
CA MET A 61 -3.17 9.16 1.00
C MET A 61 -2.63 8.20 2.06
N ALA A 62 -2.76 8.53 3.35
CA ALA A 62 -2.51 7.61 4.46
C ALA A 62 -3.80 7.49 5.29
N GLY A 63 -4.25 6.25 5.51
CA GLY A 63 -5.46 5.95 6.26
C GLY A 63 -6.75 6.17 5.51
N ASN A 64 -7.83 6.28 6.28
CA ASN A 64 -9.21 6.21 5.78
C ASN A 64 -9.47 4.84 5.14
N VAL A 65 -9.19 4.66 3.85
CA VAL A 65 -9.33 3.35 3.17
C VAL A 65 -8.08 3.02 2.38
N ALA A 66 -7.69 1.74 2.38
CA ALA A 66 -6.60 1.29 1.53
C ALA A 66 -7.05 1.36 0.07
N GLU A 67 -6.16 1.77 -0.84
CA GLU A 67 -6.51 2.00 -2.24
C GLU A 67 -5.95 0.90 -3.13
N TRP A 68 -6.85 0.25 -3.89
CA TRP A 68 -6.46 -0.65 -4.96
C TRP A 68 -5.56 0.05 -5.99
N THR A 69 -4.52 -0.67 -6.42
CA THR A 69 -3.69 -0.27 -7.56
C THR A 69 -3.69 -1.37 -8.61
N ILE A 70 -3.42 -1.01 -9.86
CA ILE A 70 -3.29 -1.97 -10.97
C ILE A 70 -1.95 -2.73 -10.94
N THR A 71 -1.10 -2.51 -9.92
CA THR A 71 0.21 -3.16 -9.83
C THR A 71 0.03 -4.61 -9.36
N ASN A 72 0.34 -5.57 -10.23
CA ASN A 72 0.41 -6.99 -9.86
C ASN A 72 1.69 -7.25 -9.02
N PHE A 73 1.55 -7.97 -7.92
CA PHE A 73 2.67 -8.29 -7.03
C PHE A 73 3.70 -9.23 -7.70
N ALA A 74 3.26 -10.21 -8.48
CA ALA A 74 4.13 -11.18 -9.15
C ALA A 74 5.02 -10.54 -10.23
N GLN A 75 4.64 -9.37 -10.76
CA GLN A 75 5.40 -8.67 -11.82
C GLN A 75 6.73 -8.06 -11.34
N ARG A 76 7.06 -8.15 -10.05
CA ARG A 76 8.39 -7.77 -9.55
C ARG A 76 9.17 -9.02 -9.11
N GLN A 77 9.43 -9.94 -10.03
CA GLN A 77 10.60 -10.80 -9.89
C GLN A 77 11.84 -9.89 -10.01
N PRO A 78 12.87 -10.04 -9.16
CA PRO A 78 14.11 -9.30 -9.36
C PRO A 78 14.60 -9.62 -10.77
N ALA A 79 14.82 -8.58 -11.56
CA ALA A 79 15.55 -8.74 -12.80
C ALA A 79 16.90 -9.38 -12.43
N ASN A 80 17.14 -10.58 -12.95
CA ASN A 80 18.44 -11.25 -12.96
C ASN A 80 18.86 -11.79 -11.58
N THR A 81 18.53 -13.05 -11.29
CA THR A 81 19.01 -13.80 -10.12
C THR A 81 20.50 -14.18 -10.18
N GLU A 82 21.28 -13.58 -11.07
CA GLU A 82 22.73 -13.82 -11.22
C GLU A 82 23.58 -12.66 -10.65
N ASP A 83 22.95 -11.58 -10.15
CA ASP A 83 23.65 -10.43 -9.57
C ASP A 83 23.00 -9.96 -8.26
N VAL A 84 22.67 -10.90 -7.38
CA VAL A 84 22.27 -10.58 -6.00
C VAL A 84 23.52 -10.55 -5.15
N GLY A 85 24.27 -9.44 -5.28
CA GLY A 85 25.10 -8.98 -4.19
C GLY A 85 24.22 -8.79 -2.96
N GLU A 86 24.47 -9.61 -1.96
CA GLU A 86 23.98 -9.59 -0.59
C GLU A 86 23.90 -8.16 -0.01
N PHE A 87 22.79 -7.46 -0.27
CA PHE A 87 22.33 -6.40 0.61
C PHE A 87 21.40 -7.05 1.61
N ASP A 88 22.03 -7.74 2.56
CA ASP A 88 21.48 -7.94 3.89
C ASP A 88 20.81 -6.64 4.32
N ASN A 89 19.51 -6.71 4.56
CA ASN A 89 18.77 -5.68 5.28
C ASN A 89 18.70 -6.19 6.72
N PRO A 90 19.62 -5.81 7.62
CA PRO A 90 19.88 -6.55 8.86
C PRO A 90 18.84 -6.30 9.96
N ASP A 91 17.66 -5.76 9.64
CA ASP A 91 16.64 -5.43 10.64
C ASP A 91 15.21 -5.79 10.24
N VAL A 92 15.06 -6.77 9.32
CA VAL A 92 13.77 -7.42 9.08
C VAL A 92 13.85 -8.84 9.63
N SER A 93 13.70 -8.95 10.95
CA SER A 93 13.02 -10.12 11.51
C SER A 93 11.77 -10.36 10.64
N PRO A 94 11.50 -11.59 10.16
CA PRO A 94 10.24 -11.86 9.51
C PRO A 94 9.19 -11.58 10.58
N VAL A 95 8.55 -10.41 10.51
CA VAL A 95 7.37 -10.15 11.30
C VAL A 95 6.33 -11.06 10.70
N GLU A 96 6.26 -12.26 11.27
CA GLU A 96 5.07 -13.07 11.30
C GLU A 96 3.98 -12.21 11.92
N THR A 97 3.29 -11.42 11.08
CA THR A 97 1.99 -10.92 11.47
C THR A 97 1.07 -12.13 11.43
N ASN A 98 0.82 -12.66 12.63
CA ASN A 98 -0.16 -13.68 12.94
C ASN A 98 -1.33 -13.67 11.93
N MET A 99 -1.39 -14.79 11.23
CA MET A 99 -2.55 -15.44 10.62
C MET A 99 -3.92 -14.84 10.95
N ASP A 100 -4.71 -14.52 9.93
CA ASP A 100 -6.01 -15.20 9.85
C ASP A 100 -5.76 -16.54 9.16
N SER A 101 -5.86 -17.59 9.94
CA SER A 101 -5.48 -18.95 9.61
C SER A 101 -6.59 -19.62 8.81
N THR A 102 -6.65 -19.37 7.51
CA THR A 102 -7.25 -20.31 6.53
C THR A 102 -6.45 -20.46 5.24
N ALA A 103 -5.37 -19.70 5.03
CA ALA A 103 -4.45 -19.94 3.92
C ALA A 103 -3.48 -21.07 4.28
N THR A 104 -3.92 -22.31 4.03
CA THR A 104 -3.06 -23.50 3.94
C THR A 104 -1.78 -23.20 3.15
N GLY A 105 -0.66 -23.72 3.65
CA GLY A 105 0.69 -23.35 3.24
C GLY A 105 0.92 -23.34 1.73
N PHE A 106 1.87 -22.50 1.32
CA PHE A 106 2.45 -22.51 0.00
C PHE A 106 3.15 -23.87 -0.24
N GLN A 107 2.39 -24.86 -0.69
CA GLN A 107 2.94 -25.82 -1.64
C GLN A 107 3.02 -25.07 -2.97
N GLN A 108 4.23 -24.97 -3.52
CA GLN A 108 4.44 -24.69 -4.92
C GLN A 108 3.67 -25.77 -5.69
N THR A 109 2.46 -25.46 -6.11
CA THR A 109 1.68 -26.32 -6.97
C THR A 109 2.07 -25.94 -8.39
N ASP A 110 2.42 -26.95 -9.18
CA ASP A 110 2.68 -26.80 -10.60
C ASP A 110 1.38 -26.30 -11.26
N ALA A 111 1.22 -24.98 -11.35
CA ALA A 111 0.07 -24.34 -11.97
C ALA A 111 0.06 -24.69 -13.46
N ASN A 112 -0.67 -25.76 -13.79
CA ASN A 112 -0.71 -26.36 -15.13
C ASN A 112 -1.99 -25.99 -15.90
N THR A 113 -2.78 -25.02 -15.41
CA THR A 113 -3.95 -24.49 -16.13
C THR A 113 -3.96 -22.95 -16.10
N GLU A 114 -4.43 -22.31 -17.18
CA GLU A 114 -4.57 -20.85 -17.25
C GLU A 114 -5.58 -20.30 -16.22
N GLU A 115 -6.50 -21.13 -15.74
CA GLU A 115 -7.51 -20.80 -14.72
C GLU A 115 -6.88 -20.68 -13.32
N ASP A 116 -5.88 -21.51 -13.00
CA ASP A 116 -5.15 -21.45 -11.72
C ASP A 116 -4.27 -20.19 -11.61
N LEU A 117 -3.74 -19.70 -12.74
CA LEU A 117 -2.96 -18.46 -12.79
C LEU A 117 -3.77 -17.25 -12.31
N ASP A 118 -5.04 -17.15 -12.70
CA ASP A 118 -5.92 -16.02 -12.33
C ASP A 118 -6.20 -15.98 -10.81
N THR A 119 -6.35 -17.14 -10.17
CA THR A 119 -6.55 -17.24 -8.72
C THR A 119 -5.30 -16.93 -7.89
N SER A 120 -4.11 -17.04 -8.51
CA SER A 120 -2.84 -16.75 -7.85
C SER A 120 -2.44 -15.27 -7.86
N ILE A 121 -3.08 -14.47 -8.73
CA ILE A 121 -2.72 -13.06 -8.91
C ILE A 121 -3.17 -12.25 -7.69
N ARG A 122 -2.24 -11.43 -7.18
CA ARG A 122 -2.53 -10.44 -6.14
C ARG A 122 -2.19 -9.06 -6.62
N PHE A 123 -3.04 -8.10 -6.30
CA PHE A 123 -2.82 -6.69 -6.58
C PHE A 123 -2.37 -5.96 -5.32
N VAL A 124 -1.52 -4.96 -5.50
CA VAL A 124 -1.06 -4.11 -4.41
C VAL A 124 -2.16 -3.14 -4.02
N VAL A 125 -2.46 -3.07 -2.71
CA VAL A 125 -3.22 -1.99 -2.07
C VAL A 125 -2.27 -1.06 -1.30
N LYS A 126 -2.58 0.23 -1.26
CA LYS A 126 -1.71 1.30 -0.74
C LYS A 126 -2.43 2.16 0.29
N GLY A 127 -1.68 2.95 1.07
CA GLY A 127 -2.21 3.96 2.00
C GLY A 127 -2.72 3.43 3.33
N GLY A 128 -3.14 2.17 3.40
CA GLY A 128 -3.74 1.59 4.61
C GLY A 128 -5.10 2.24 4.95
N SER A 129 -5.73 1.80 6.02
CA SER A 129 -7.09 2.17 6.38
C SER A 129 -7.25 2.60 7.84
N TYR A 130 -8.47 2.98 8.23
CA TYR A 130 -8.85 3.26 9.62
C TYR A 130 -8.69 2.06 10.58
N LEU A 131 -8.42 0.85 10.06
CA LEU A 131 -8.13 -0.36 10.85
C LEU A 131 -6.64 -0.70 10.88
N ASP A 132 -5.81 -0.01 10.10
CA ASP A 132 -4.41 -0.34 9.96
C ASP A 132 -3.55 0.47 10.95
N PRO A 133 -2.53 -0.15 11.55
CA PRO A 133 -1.54 0.58 12.34
C PRO A 133 -0.70 1.49 11.44
N PRO A 134 -0.04 2.52 12.00
CA PRO A 134 0.82 3.44 11.25
C PRO A 134 1.83 2.75 10.31
N SER A 135 2.47 1.67 10.75
CA SER A 135 3.44 0.90 9.95
C SER A 135 2.88 0.37 8.63
N ASN A 136 1.59 0.05 8.57
CA ASN A 136 0.94 -0.44 7.35
C ASN A 136 0.59 0.68 6.36
N THR A 137 0.65 1.94 6.80
CA THR A 137 0.22 3.11 6.02
C THR A 137 1.41 3.88 5.41
N GLN A 138 2.62 3.36 5.62
CA GLN A 138 3.84 3.96 5.09
C GLN A 138 3.87 3.93 3.56
N LEU A 139 4.45 4.96 2.94
CA LEU A 139 4.46 5.17 1.50
C LEU A 139 5.15 4.04 0.72
N ASN A 140 6.16 3.38 1.29
CA ASN A 140 6.85 2.25 0.66
C ASN A 140 6.18 0.90 0.96
N ARG A 141 5.23 0.83 1.91
CA ARG A 141 4.57 -0.42 2.30
C ARG A 141 3.74 -0.98 1.15
N ARG A 142 3.88 -2.28 0.88
CA ARG A 142 3.10 -3.00 -0.12
C ARG A 142 2.30 -4.07 0.59
N ILE A 143 0.99 -3.88 0.64
CA ILE A 143 0.05 -4.90 1.09
C ILE A 143 -0.60 -5.45 -0.17
N THR A 144 -0.88 -6.75 -0.20
CA THR A 144 -1.47 -7.41 -1.36
C THR A 144 -2.77 -8.08 -1.01
N ARG A 145 -3.69 -8.10 -1.97
CA ARG A 145 -5.01 -8.71 -1.84
C ARG A 145 -5.39 -9.41 -3.15
N PHE A 146 -6.26 -10.41 -3.04
CA PHE A 146 -6.81 -11.08 -4.21
C PHE A 146 -7.88 -10.19 -4.87
N PRO A 147 -7.99 -10.16 -6.20
CA PRO A 147 -8.89 -9.23 -6.90
C PRO A 147 -10.38 -9.42 -6.55
N HIS A 148 -10.77 -10.59 -6.07
CA HIS A 148 -12.15 -10.88 -5.66
C HIS A 148 -12.47 -10.45 -4.22
N GLU A 149 -11.46 -10.14 -3.40
CA GLU A 149 -11.66 -9.72 -2.01
C GLU A 149 -12.32 -8.34 -1.96
N ARG A 150 -13.32 -8.20 -1.09
CA ARG A 150 -14.04 -6.94 -0.87
C ARG A 150 -14.15 -6.68 0.61
N TYR A 151 -13.55 -5.59 1.04
CA TYR A 151 -13.58 -5.16 2.43
C TYR A 151 -14.04 -3.71 2.51
N GLN A 152 -14.81 -3.39 3.55
CA GLN A 152 -15.29 -2.03 3.82
C GLN A 152 -14.16 -0.99 4.00
N TYR A 153 -12.95 -1.45 4.29
CA TYR A 153 -11.76 -0.64 4.51
C TYR A 153 -10.83 -0.58 3.29
N VAL A 154 -11.26 -1.14 2.14
CA VAL A 154 -10.52 -1.09 0.88
C VAL A 154 -11.38 -0.43 -0.19
N GLY A 155 -10.90 0.71 -0.70
CA GLY A 155 -11.50 1.48 -1.79
C GLY A 155 -10.54 1.64 -2.97
N PHE A 156 -10.71 2.72 -3.73
CA PHE A 156 -9.85 3.04 -4.87
C PHE A 156 -9.87 4.53 -5.17
N ARG A 157 -8.87 4.96 -5.93
CA ARG A 157 -8.78 6.30 -6.50
C ARG A 157 -8.56 6.20 -8.01
N CYS A 158 -9.33 6.96 -8.77
CA CYS A 158 -9.19 6.99 -10.21
C CYS A 158 -7.97 7.82 -10.64
N VAL A 159 -7.29 7.34 -11.67
CA VAL A 159 -6.24 8.07 -12.39
C VAL A 159 -6.61 8.15 -13.86
N ARG A 160 -6.20 9.22 -14.53
CA ARG A 160 -6.41 9.41 -15.96
C ARG A 160 -5.12 9.91 -16.59
N ARG A 161 -4.73 9.34 -17.73
CA ARG A 161 -3.67 9.91 -18.56
C ARG A 161 -4.20 11.14 -19.28
N GLU A 162 -3.46 12.24 -19.23
CA GLU A 162 -3.77 13.36 -20.11
C GLU A 162 -3.53 12.93 -21.55
N GLY A 163 -4.56 13.04 -22.39
CA GLY A 163 -4.41 12.80 -23.82
C GLY A 163 -3.55 13.91 -24.42
N THR A 164 -2.61 13.55 -25.29
CA THR A 164 -2.05 14.49 -26.26
C THR A 164 -3.21 14.97 -27.13
N ARG A 165 -3.54 16.27 -27.04
CA ARG A 165 -4.46 16.92 -27.96
C ARG A 165 -3.92 16.92 -29.38
#